data_AF-A0A3P7DZQ2-F1
#
_entry.id   AF-A0A3P7DZQ2-F1
#
_cell.length_a   1.000
_cell.length_b   1.000
_cell.length_c   1.000
_cell.angle_alpha   90.00
_cell.angle_beta   90.00
_cell.angle_gamma   90.00
#
_symmetry.space_group_name_H-M   'P 1'
#
loop_
_entity.id
_entity.type
_entity.pdbx_description
1 polymer ?
#
loop_
_entity_poly.entity_id
_entity_poly.type
_entity_poly.pdbx_seq_one_letter_code
_entity_poly.pdbx_strand_id
1 'polypeptide(L)'
;MLSFGRSGYVQRTKKIIQCARRISSAIANDIDGLRLLGSPDVSIVAFTSDVFNIYVLVDGMSALGWNLNSIQNPAGQVLEKSLHYKAHICVTYNTALANAWRTFIDDLRKVAFALMNDPDREKHSNMAAIYGLAATIPDKQLISNLTHCYLDACYTAPSLEAPKC
;
A
#
# COMPACT_ATOMS: atom_id res chain seq x y z
N MET A 1 -3.43 27.77 14.32
CA MET A 1 -4.89 27.72 14.03
C MET A 1 -5.39 28.87 13.13
N LEU A 2 -4.53 29.87 12.79
CA LEU A 2 -4.93 31.11 12.12
C LEU A 2 -5.11 31.02 10.59
N SER A 3 -4.33 30.20 9.87
CA SER A 3 -4.33 30.25 8.39
C SER A 3 -5.57 29.64 7.70
N PHE A 4 -6.21 28.64 8.31
CA PHE A 4 -7.40 28.00 7.73
C PHE A 4 -8.71 28.38 8.43
N GLY A 5 -8.66 28.66 9.73
CA GLY A 5 -9.85 28.77 10.58
C GLY A 5 -10.67 27.47 10.63
N ARG A 6 -11.71 27.46 11.46
CA ARG A 6 -12.62 26.30 11.62
C ARG A 6 -13.26 25.89 10.29
N SER A 7 -13.73 26.86 9.50
CA SER A 7 -14.36 26.62 8.21
C SER A 7 -13.41 25.94 7.21
N GLY A 8 -12.14 26.35 7.16
CA GLY A 8 -11.14 25.74 6.32
C GLY A 8 -10.85 24.29 6.70
N TYR A 9 -10.70 24.00 8.00
CA TYR A 9 -10.53 22.61 8.46
C TYR A 9 -11.76 21.75 8.11
N VAL A 10 -12.98 22.24 8.38
CA VAL A 10 -14.22 21.50 8.06
C VAL A 10 -14.34 21.21 6.56
N GLN A 11 -14.06 22.20 5.71
CA GLN A 11 -14.13 22.03 4.25
C GLN A 11 -13.09 21.04 3.74
N ARG A 12 -11.86 21.10 4.24
CA ARG A 12 -10.77 20.18 3.86
C ARG A 12 -11.07 18.75 4.30
N THR A 13 -11.49 18.56 5.55
CA THR A 13 -11.91 17.25 6.07
C THR A 13 -13.05 16.69 5.22
N LYS A 14 -14.09 17.49 4.92
CA LYS A 14 -15.20 17.04 4.07
C LYS A 14 -14.73 16.49 2.72
N LYS A 15 -13.80 17.19 2.04
CA LYS A 15 -13.24 16.73 0.76
C LYS A 15 -12.45 15.43 0.90
N ILE A 16 -11.65 15.28 1.96
CA ILE A 16 -10.89 14.06 2.25
C ILE A 16 -11.83 12.88 2.47
N ILE A 17 -12.83 13.02 3.35
CA ILE A 17 -13.80 11.96 3.65
C ILE A 17 -14.61 11.57 2.41
N GLN A 18 -15.05 12.55 1.61
CA GLN A 18 -15.77 12.26 0.36
C GLN A 18 -14.91 11.48 -0.63
N CYS A 19 -13.62 11.82 -0.75
CA CYS A 19 -12.68 11.10 -1.61
C CYS A 19 -12.45 9.67 -1.10
N ALA A 20 -12.20 9.49 0.21
CA ALA A 20 -12.05 8.18 0.83
C ALA A 20 -13.28 7.28 0.61
N ARG A 21 -14.50 7.82 0.78
CA ARG A 21 -15.75 7.09 0.54
C ARG A 21 -15.93 6.66 -0.92
N ARG A 22 -15.49 7.48 -1.88
CA ARG A 22 -15.53 7.10 -3.31
C ARG A 22 -14.58 5.94 -3.60
N ILE A 23 -13.36 6.01 -3.07
CA ILE A 23 -12.36 4.95 -3.22
C ILE A 23 -12.87 3.67 -2.55
N SER A 24 -13.36 3.74 -1.31
CA SER A 24 -13.86 2.58 -0.59
C SER A 24 -15.07 1.94 -1.24
N SER A 25 -16.00 2.75 -1.77
CA SER A 25 -17.16 2.26 -2.52
C SER A 25 -16.74 1.53 -3.79
N ALA A 26 -15.77 2.06 -4.53
CA ALA A 26 -15.30 1.42 -5.75
C ALA A 26 -14.53 0.12 -5.47
N ILE A 27 -13.69 0.09 -4.43
CA ILE A 27 -13.00 -1.13 -4.01
C ILE A 27 -14.02 -2.20 -3.56
N ALA A 28 -15.08 -1.81 -2.85
CA ALA A 28 -16.07 -2.75 -2.35
C ALA A 28 -17.02 -3.29 -3.44
N ASN A 29 -17.30 -2.53 -4.50
CA ASN A 29 -18.37 -2.84 -5.46
C ASN A 29 -17.93 -2.98 -6.93
N ASP A 30 -16.81 -2.38 -7.32
CA ASP A 30 -16.46 -2.16 -8.75
C ASP A 30 -15.10 -2.76 -9.16
N ILE A 31 -14.39 -3.44 -8.25
CA ILE A 31 -13.08 -4.04 -8.52
C ILE A 31 -13.06 -5.49 -8.03
N ASP A 32 -13.17 -6.42 -8.98
CA ASP A 32 -13.09 -7.86 -8.72
C ASP A 32 -11.74 -8.26 -8.12
N GLY A 33 -11.79 -9.27 -7.24
CA GLY A 33 -10.62 -9.80 -6.56
C GLY A 33 -10.13 -8.94 -5.37
N LEU A 34 -10.72 -7.77 -5.12
CA LEU A 34 -10.43 -6.95 -3.94
C LEU A 34 -11.54 -6.99 -2.90
N ARG A 35 -11.14 -6.85 -1.64
CA ARG A 35 -12.03 -6.75 -0.50
C ARG A 35 -11.63 -5.61 0.40
N LEU A 36 -12.59 -4.75 0.73
CA LEU A 36 -12.41 -3.66 1.69
C LEU A 36 -12.24 -4.22 3.11
N LEU A 37 -11.37 -3.61 3.91
CA LEU A 37 -11.15 -3.95 5.31
C LEU A 37 -11.78 -2.90 6.22
N GLY A 38 -12.84 -3.30 6.94
CA GLY A 38 -13.57 -2.43 7.86
C GLY A 38 -14.38 -1.33 7.16
N SER A 39 -14.81 -0.33 7.95
CA SER A 39 -15.48 0.87 7.46
C SER A 39 -14.52 2.06 7.54
N PRO A 40 -14.06 2.63 6.42
CA PRO A 40 -13.19 3.80 6.44
C PRO A 40 -14.02 5.06 6.74
N ASP A 41 -14.22 5.35 8.03
CA ASP A 41 -14.95 6.54 8.49
C ASP A 41 -14.12 7.84 8.36
N VAL A 42 -12.82 7.68 8.13
CA VAL A 42 -11.81 8.77 8.06
C VAL A 42 -11.07 8.78 6.71
N SER A 43 -9.76 9.00 6.70
CA SER A 43 -8.93 9.13 5.49
C SER A 43 -8.28 7.84 5.00
N ILE A 44 -8.21 6.79 5.83
CA ILE A 44 -7.49 5.56 5.49
C ILE A 44 -8.46 4.55 4.88
N VAL A 45 -8.14 4.06 3.68
CA VAL A 45 -8.86 2.98 3.02
C VAL A 45 -7.94 1.78 2.91
N ALA A 46 -8.21 0.75 3.70
CA ALA A 46 -7.45 -0.50 3.72
C ALA A 46 -8.19 -1.59 2.96
N PHE A 47 -7.47 -2.42 2.22
CA PHE A 47 -8.03 -3.48 1.40
C PHE A 47 -7.07 -4.67 1.30
N THR A 48 -7.61 -5.81 0.89
CA THR A 48 -6.89 -7.08 0.70
C THR A 48 -7.43 -7.80 -0.53
N SER A 49 -6.86 -8.95 -0.86
CA SER A 49 -7.32 -9.86 -1.90
C SER A 49 -7.24 -11.29 -1.38
N ASP A 50 -8.28 -12.07 -1.64
CA ASP A 50 -8.30 -13.52 -1.41
C ASP A 50 -7.97 -14.30 -2.71
N VAL A 51 -7.67 -13.60 -3.81
CA VAL A 51 -7.46 -14.16 -5.17
C VAL A 51 -6.01 -14.07 -5.62
N PHE A 52 -5.31 -12.99 -5.26
CA PHE A 52 -3.90 -12.79 -5.60
C PHE A 52 -3.13 -12.17 -4.42
N ASN A 53 -1.80 -12.25 -4.45
CA ASN A 53 -0.97 -11.63 -3.43
C ASN A 53 -1.01 -10.09 -3.52
N ILE A 54 -1.52 -9.44 -2.48
CA ILE A 54 -1.70 -7.97 -2.45
C ILE A 54 -0.39 -7.19 -2.63
N TYR A 55 0.76 -7.76 -2.26
CA TYR A 55 2.05 -7.09 -2.42
C TYR A 55 2.47 -6.99 -3.90
N VAL A 56 2.05 -7.95 -4.73
CA VAL A 56 2.25 -7.89 -6.19
C VAL A 56 1.39 -6.77 -6.78
N LEU A 57 0.18 -6.56 -6.24
CA LEU A 57 -0.63 -5.41 -6.59
C LEU A 57 0.02 -4.10 -6.17
N VAL A 58 0.62 -4.04 -4.98
CA VAL A 58 1.36 -2.85 -4.52
C VAL A 58 2.51 -2.53 -5.48
N ASP A 59 3.28 -3.52 -5.94
CA ASP A 59 4.31 -3.32 -6.96
C ASP A 59 3.74 -2.82 -8.29
N GLY A 60 2.64 -3.41 -8.77
CA GLY A 60 1.98 -2.98 -10.00
C GLY A 60 1.49 -1.52 -9.92
N MET A 61 0.94 -1.13 -8.76
CA MET A 61 0.55 0.24 -8.49
C MET A 61 1.77 1.18 -8.39
N SER A 62 2.86 0.71 -7.79
CA SER A 62 4.13 1.45 -7.70
C SER A 62 4.74 1.75 -9.06
N ALA A 63 4.69 0.80 -9.99
CA ALA A 63 5.12 0.99 -11.38
C ALA A 63 4.31 2.07 -12.13
N LEU A 64 3.08 2.34 -11.68
CA LEU A 64 2.22 3.41 -12.19
C LEU A 64 2.38 4.74 -11.43
N GLY A 65 3.31 4.80 -10.47
CA GLY A 65 3.61 5.99 -9.68
C GLY A 65 2.80 6.13 -8.38
N TRP A 66 2.00 5.12 -8.02
CA TRP A 66 1.26 5.12 -6.75
C TRP A 66 2.13 4.60 -5.60
N ASN A 67 2.09 5.28 -4.46
CA ASN A 67 2.74 4.80 -3.24
C ASN A 67 1.68 4.29 -2.26
N LEU A 68 1.52 2.97 -2.19
CA LEU A 68 0.63 2.29 -1.25
C LEU A 68 1.42 1.79 -0.05
N ASN A 69 0.78 1.78 1.12
CA ASN A 69 1.41 1.25 2.32
C ASN A 69 1.10 -0.25 2.46
N SER A 70 2.13 -1.07 2.45
CA SER A 70 2.09 -2.50 2.75
C SER A 70 2.02 -2.73 4.27
N ILE A 71 1.03 -3.50 4.72
CA ILE A 71 0.83 -3.85 6.13
C ILE A 71 1.04 -5.35 6.31
N GLN A 72 1.72 -5.75 7.39
CA GLN A 72 1.85 -7.13 7.85
C GLN A 72 1.13 -7.30 9.19
N ASN A 73 0.52 -8.47 9.44
CA ASN A 73 0.06 -8.97 10.74
C ASN A 73 -0.88 -8.07 11.57
N PRO A 74 -1.99 -8.57 12.13
CA PRO A 74 -2.24 -8.30 13.54
C PRO A 74 -1.24 -9.11 14.38
N ALA A 75 -0.63 -8.51 15.40
CA ALA A 75 0.18 -9.26 16.36
C ALA A 75 -0.68 -10.37 17.00
N GLY A 76 -0.27 -11.63 16.86
CA GLY A 76 -0.83 -12.74 17.65
C GLY A 76 -1.79 -13.71 16.98
N GLN A 77 -1.94 -13.75 15.65
CA GLN A 77 -2.73 -14.80 14.98
C GLN A 77 -1.93 -15.51 13.90
N VAL A 78 -1.43 -16.70 14.24
CA VAL A 78 -0.90 -17.72 13.32
C VAL A 78 -2.09 -18.59 12.91
N LEU A 79 -3.00 -18.10 12.08
CA LEU A 79 -4.12 -18.91 11.57
C LEU A 79 -4.42 -18.49 10.12
N GLU A 80 -4.11 -19.41 9.21
CA GLU A 80 -4.33 -19.40 7.75
C GLU A 80 -3.51 -18.41 6.90
N LYS A 81 -2.59 -18.98 6.10
CA LYS A 81 -1.64 -18.32 5.19
C LYS A 81 -2.25 -17.32 4.19
N SER A 82 -3.57 -17.31 4.02
CA SER A 82 -4.24 -16.53 2.97
C SER A 82 -4.86 -15.21 3.44
N LEU A 83 -4.89 -14.91 4.75
CA LEU A 83 -5.68 -13.78 5.28
C LEU A 83 -4.85 -12.58 5.83
N HIS A 84 -3.53 -12.55 5.60
CA HIS A 84 -2.64 -11.69 6.40
C HIS A 84 -2.08 -10.45 5.71
N TYR A 85 -2.11 -10.38 4.38
CA TYR A 85 -1.52 -9.25 3.66
C TYR A 85 -2.58 -8.18 3.38
N LYS A 86 -2.22 -6.92 3.61
CA LYS A 86 -3.14 -5.79 3.48
C LYS A 86 -2.37 -4.62 2.88
N ALA A 87 -3.04 -3.85 2.04
CA ALA A 87 -2.55 -2.56 1.57
C ALA A 87 -3.49 -1.45 2.02
N HIS A 88 -2.97 -0.25 2.20
CA HIS A 88 -3.83 0.92 2.39
C HIS A 88 -3.34 2.15 1.65
N ILE A 89 -4.30 3.00 1.29
CA ILE A 89 -4.06 4.38 0.87
C ILE A 89 -4.52 5.33 1.97
N CYS A 90 -3.67 6.29 2.32
CA CYS A 90 -4.06 7.43 3.16
C CYS A 90 -4.50 8.58 2.25
N VAL A 91 -5.80 8.84 2.21
CA VAL A 91 -6.37 9.92 1.40
C VAL A 91 -6.07 11.25 2.07
N THR A 92 -5.29 12.08 1.38
CA THR A 92 -4.95 13.42 1.86
C THR A 92 -5.76 14.48 1.13
N TYR A 93 -5.63 15.74 1.57
CA TYR A 93 -6.20 16.86 0.84
C TYR A 93 -5.66 16.94 -0.59
N ASN A 94 -4.41 16.54 -0.84
CA ASN A 94 -3.80 16.54 -2.17
C ASN A 94 -4.46 15.51 -3.09
N THR A 95 -4.72 14.30 -2.58
CA THR A 95 -5.46 13.25 -3.31
C THR A 95 -6.84 13.75 -3.73
N ALA A 96 -7.55 14.42 -2.81
CA ALA A 96 -8.87 14.97 -3.06
C ALA A 96 -8.84 16.18 -4.02
N LEU A 97 -7.87 17.08 -3.87
CA LEU A 97 -7.72 18.28 -4.68
C LEU A 97 -7.39 17.96 -6.14
N ALA A 98 -6.50 16.98 -6.36
CA ALA A 98 -6.14 16.49 -7.69
C ALA A 98 -7.24 15.66 -8.35
N ASN A 99 -8.35 15.37 -7.64
CA ASN A 99 -9.42 14.47 -8.08
C ASN A 99 -8.87 13.08 -8.49
N ALA A 100 -7.77 12.67 -7.86
CA ALA A 100 -6.95 11.52 -8.26
C ALA A 100 -7.62 10.17 -8.01
N TRP A 101 -8.76 10.15 -7.27
CA TRP A 101 -9.50 8.92 -6.96
C TRP A 101 -9.96 8.16 -8.21
N ARG A 102 -10.27 8.86 -9.32
CA ARG A 102 -10.69 8.21 -10.58
C ARG A 102 -9.55 7.40 -11.19
N THR A 103 -8.42 8.07 -11.44
CA THR A 103 -7.20 7.43 -11.97
C THR A 103 -6.73 6.32 -11.05
N PHE A 104 -6.78 6.53 -9.74
CA PHE A 104 -6.44 5.51 -8.74
C PHE A 104 -7.29 4.24 -8.90
N ILE A 105 -8.62 4.37 -9.00
CA ILE A 105 -9.53 3.23 -9.17
C ILE A 105 -9.30 2.53 -10.51
N ASP A 106 -9.11 3.29 -11.59
CA ASP A 106 -8.91 2.71 -12.92
C ASP A 106 -7.60 1.92 -13.00
N ASP A 107 -6.52 2.45 -12.43
CA ASP A 107 -5.24 1.75 -12.34
C ASP A 107 -5.31 0.53 -11.42
N LEU A 108 -5.96 0.68 -10.25
CA LEU A 108 -6.19 -0.42 -9.33
C LEU A 108 -6.98 -1.57 -9.99
N ARG A 109 -8.00 -1.24 -10.77
CA ARG A 109 -8.78 -2.21 -11.55
C ARG A 109 -7.93 -2.91 -12.61
N LYS A 110 -7.12 -2.16 -13.38
CA LYS A 110 -6.22 -2.74 -14.39
C LYS A 110 -5.21 -3.71 -13.78
N VAL A 111 -4.58 -3.33 -12.67
CA VAL A 111 -3.58 -4.15 -11.98
C VAL A 111 -4.25 -5.40 -11.38
N ALA A 112 -5.38 -5.26 -10.69
CA ALA A 112 -6.12 -6.40 -10.15
C ALA A 112 -6.56 -7.37 -11.27
N PHE A 113 -7.10 -6.86 -12.37
CA PHE A 113 -7.48 -7.67 -13.53
C PHE A 113 -6.28 -8.43 -14.12
N ALA A 114 -5.13 -7.76 -14.28
CA ALA A 114 -3.93 -8.41 -14.80
C ALA A 114 -3.43 -9.54 -13.86
N LEU A 115 -3.49 -9.34 -12.54
CA LEU A 115 -3.07 -10.35 -11.56
C LEU A 115 -4.00 -11.56 -11.49
N MET A 116 -5.29 -11.36 -11.69
CA MET A 116 -6.24 -12.48 -11.76
C MET A 116 -6.04 -13.36 -13.00
N ASN A 117 -5.49 -12.79 -14.09
CA ASN A 117 -5.28 -13.51 -15.36
C ASN A 117 -3.84 -14.05 -15.52
N ASP A 118 -2.91 -13.69 -14.64
CA ASP A 118 -1.50 -14.03 -14.75
C ASP A 118 -0.87 -14.31 -13.36
N PRO A 119 -1.06 -15.54 -12.84
CA PRO A 119 -0.52 -15.93 -11.53
C PRO A 119 1.01 -15.91 -11.46
N ASP A 120 1.71 -15.99 -12.60
CA ASP A 120 3.17 -16.04 -12.64
C ASP A 120 3.82 -14.70 -12.27
N ARG A 121 3.06 -13.59 -12.27
CA ARG A 121 3.55 -12.26 -11.86
C ARG A 121 4.05 -12.20 -10.43
N GLU A 122 3.54 -13.07 -9.55
CA GLU A 122 4.00 -13.11 -8.16
C GLU A 122 5.50 -13.41 -8.05
N LYS A 123 6.05 -14.21 -8.98
CA LYS A 123 7.47 -14.59 -9.00
C LYS A 123 8.42 -13.42 -9.21
N HIS A 124 7.92 -12.29 -9.70
CA HIS A 124 8.73 -11.10 -10.04
C HIS A 124 8.47 -9.91 -9.11
N SER A 125 7.71 -10.10 -8.03
CA SER A 125 7.37 -9.02 -7.11
C SER A 125 8.44 -8.80 -6.04
N ASN A 126 9.00 -7.59 -6.02
CA ASN A 126 9.96 -7.14 -5.00
C ASN A 126 9.29 -7.06 -3.62
N MET A 127 8.08 -6.50 -3.55
CA MET A 127 7.36 -6.36 -2.29
C MET A 127 6.92 -7.71 -1.75
N ALA A 128 6.41 -8.62 -2.60
CA ALA A 128 6.07 -9.96 -2.16
C ALA A 128 7.30 -10.73 -1.65
N ALA A 129 8.46 -10.57 -2.30
CA ALA A 129 9.70 -11.17 -1.84
C ALA A 129 10.12 -10.64 -0.46
N ILE A 130 10.17 -9.31 -0.28
CA ILE A 130 10.61 -8.68 0.99
C ILE A 130 9.60 -8.97 2.10
N TYR A 131 8.33 -8.62 1.89
CA TYR A 131 7.30 -8.73 2.92
C TYR A 131 6.90 -10.18 3.19
N GLY A 132 6.91 -11.04 2.17
CA GLY A 132 6.69 -12.48 2.33
C GLY A 132 7.82 -13.14 3.11
N LEU A 133 9.08 -12.86 2.77
CA LEU A 133 10.23 -13.36 3.53
C LEU A 133 10.17 -12.88 4.99
N ALA A 134 9.94 -11.59 5.21
CA ALA A 134 9.86 -11.02 6.55
C ALA A 134 8.74 -11.64 7.41
N ALA A 135 7.62 -12.07 6.79
CA ALA A 135 6.54 -12.76 7.49
C ALA A 135 6.88 -14.22 7.85
N THR A 136 7.79 -14.87 7.11
CA THR A 136 8.18 -16.27 7.30
C THR A 136 9.37 -16.49 8.23
N ILE A 137 10.20 -15.47 8.45
CA ILE A 137 11.38 -15.58 9.31
C ILE A 137 10.95 -15.68 10.78
N PRO A 138 11.25 -16.79 11.49
CA PRO A 138 10.91 -16.91 12.90
C PRO A 138 11.78 -16.03 13.81
N ASP A 139 13.04 -15.83 13.42
CA ASP A 139 13.99 -15.00 14.16
C ASP A 139 13.87 -13.52 13.78
N LYS A 140 13.17 -12.76 14.64
CA LYS A 140 13.01 -11.32 14.46
C LYS A 140 14.32 -10.54 14.49
N GLN A 141 15.43 -11.11 15.01
CA GLN A 141 16.74 -10.45 14.97
C GLN A 141 17.26 -10.27 13.54
N LEU A 142 16.93 -11.19 12.62
CA LEU A 142 17.30 -11.04 11.21
C LEU A 142 16.61 -9.85 10.56
N ILE A 143 15.34 -9.59 10.91
CA ILE A 143 14.61 -8.40 10.46
C ILE A 143 15.24 -7.13 11.04
N SER A 144 15.65 -7.16 12.30
CA SER A 144 16.37 -6.05 12.96
C SER A 144 17.68 -5.73 12.25
N ASN A 145 18.50 -6.74 11.96
CA ASN A 145 19.78 -6.57 11.26
C ASN A 145 19.59 -6.00 9.85
N LEU A 146 18.62 -6.50 9.09
CA LEU A 146 18.29 -5.94 7.78
C LEU A 146 17.84 -4.48 7.88
N THR A 147 17.08 -4.14 8.92
CA THR A 147 16.64 -2.76 9.18
C THR A 147 17.83 -1.86 9.52
N HIS A 148 18.80 -2.32 10.32
CA HIS A 148 20.04 -1.59 10.57
C HIS A 148 20.82 -1.36 9.28
N CYS A 149 21.02 -2.39 8.44
CA CYS A 149 21.70 -2.22 7.15
C CYS A 149 20.97 -1.23 6.23
N TYR A 150 19.64 -1.21 6.24
CA TYR A 150 18.86 -0.22 5.50
C TYR A 150 19.11 1.21 6.02
N LEU A 151 19.11 1.40 7.34
CA LEU A 151 19.42 2.69 7.95
C LEU A 151 20.85 3.14 7.64
N ASP A 152 21.83 2.25 7.75
CA ASP A 152 23.22 2.53 7.38
C ASP A 152 23.32 2.93 5.90
N ALA A 153 22.64 2.21 5.01
CA ALA A 153 22.58 2.54 3.57
C ALA A 153 21.99 3.93 3.30
N CYS A 154 21.04 4.43 4.12
CA CYS A 154 20.52 5.79 4.01
C CYS A 154 21.58 6.87 4.33
N TYR A 155 22.62 6.53 5.10
CA TYR A 155 23.72 7.43 5.47
C TYR A 155 25.03 7.14 4.73
N THR A 156 25.09 6.06 3.94
CA THR A 156 26.27 5.73 3.14
C THR A 156 26.54 6.85 2.14
N ALA A 157 27.65 7.55 2.32
CA ALA A 157 28.18 8.41 1.29
C ALA A 157 28.74 7.54 0.15
N PRO A 158 28.50 7.89 -1.13
CA PRO A 158 29.15 7.21 -2.23
C PRO A 158 30.67 7.28 -2.01
N SER A 159 31.37 6.16 -2.22
CA SER A 159 32.82 6.14 -2.13
C SER A 159 33.39 7.20 -3.09
N LEU A 160 34.26 8.07 -2.58
CA LEU A 160 34.97 9.04 -3.41
C LEU A 160 35.90 8.37 -4.41
N GLU A 161 36.23 7.09 -4.20
CA GLU A 161 36.95 6.26 -5.15
C GLU A 161 35.95 5.63 -6.13
N ALA A 162 36.14 5.93 -7.42
CA ALA A 162 35.46 5.24 -8.51
C ALA A 162 35.74 3.72 -8.39
N PRO A 163 34.77 2.85 -8.70
CA PRO A 163 35.01 1.42 -8.74
C PRO A 163 36.17 1.16 -9.71
N LYS A 164 37.29 0.62 -9.19
CA LYS A 164 38.37 0.12 -10.05
C LYS A 164 37.81 -1.04 -10.85
N CYS A 165 37.72 -0.87 -12.17
CA CYS A 165 37.45 -1.96 -13.11
C CYS A 165 38.49 -3.07 -12.99
#